data_AF-A0A6N0LRC8-F1
#
_entry.id   AF-A0A6N0LRC8-F1
#
_cell.length_a   1.000
_cell.length_b   1.000
_cell.length_c   1.000
_cell.angle_alpha   90.00
_cell.angle_beta   90.00
_cell.angle_gamma   90.00
#
_symmetry.space_group_name_H-M   'P 1'
#
loop_
_entity.id
_entity.type
_entity.pdbx_description
1 polymer ?
#
loop_
_entity_poly.entity_id
_entity_poly.type
_entity_poly.pdbx_seq_one_letter_code
_entity_poly.pdbx_strand_id
1 'polypeptide(L)' 'MRVGSLQKRLNGKSQIGELLALLTADPFDPLLQTHKLKGKLSGAWACSVDYDCRIVFNFVQNIESG' A
#
# COMPACT_ATOMS: atom_id res chain seq x y z
N MET A 1 1.64 -7.68 -27.21
CA MET A 1 1.36 -6.29 -26.76
C MET A 1 0.24 -6.35 -25.73
N ARG A 2 0.53 -6.08 -24.45
CA ARG A 2 -0.53 -5.94 -23.43
C ARG A 2 -1.03 -4.50 -23.50
N VAL A 3 -2.29 -4.33 -23.86
CA VAL A 3 -3.00 -3.06 -23.72
C VAL A 3 -3.36 -2.93 -22.24
N GLY A 4 -2.57 -2.15 -21.51
CA GLY A 4 -2.84 -1.79 -20.12
C GLY A 4 -3.49 -0.42 -20.09
N SER A 5 -4.74 -0.40 -19.66
CA SER A 5 -5.65 0.72 -19.49
C SER A 5 -4.96 2.01 -18.99
N LEU A 6 -5.29 3.13 -19.65
CA LEU A 6 -5.18 4.51 -19.19
C LEU A 6 -4.79 4.64 -17.70
N GLN A 7 -3.49 4.72 -17.42
CA GLN A 7 -3.04 5.31 -16.16
C GLN A 7 -3.41 6.78 -16.21
N LYS A 8 -4.60 7.06 -15.68
CA LYS A 8 -5.16 8.38 -15.49
C LYS A 8 -4.17 9.11 -14.58
N ARG A 9 -3.26 9.88 -15.19
CA ARG A 9 -2.36 10.82 -14.50
C ARG A 9 -3.23 11.79 -13.71
N LEU A 10 -3.51 11.47 -12.45
CA LEU A 10 -4.24 12.32 -11.52
C LEU A 10 -3.26 12.68 -10.41
N ASN A 11 -2.73 13.91 -10.48
CA ASN A 11 -1.92 14.63 -9.50
C ASN A 11 -1.66 13.86 -8.17
N GLY A 12 -0.45 13.31 -8.02
CA GLY A 12 -0.07 12.32 -6.99
C GLY A 12 -0.19 12.71 -5.50
N LYS A 13 -0.76 13.86 -5.13
CA LYS A 13 -1.08 14.18 -3.73
C LYS A 13 -2.42 13.61 -3.27
N SER A 14 -3.43 13.55 -4.14
CA SER A 14 -4.76 13.04 -3.76
C SER A 14 -4.79 11.52 -3.66
N GLN A 15 -4.04 10.82 -4.52
CA GLN A 15 -4.02 9.36 -4.58
C GLN A 15 -3.42 8.70 -3.33
N ILE A 16 -2.36 9.29 -2.75
CA ILE A 16 -1.75 8.78 -1.52
C ILE A 16 -2.76 8.83 -0.37
N GLY A 17 -3.54 9.91 -0.25
CA GLY A 17 -4.53 10.06 0.82
C GLY A 17 -5.64 9.02 0.75
N GLU A 18 -6.19 8.78 -0.45
CA GLU A 18 -7.19 7.73 -0.68
C GLU A 18 -6.65 6.33 -0.39
N LEU A 19 -5.40 6.06 -0.81
CA LEU A 19 -4.77 4.77 -0.60
C LEU A 19 -4.42 4.54 0.88
N LEU A 20 -4.02 5.58 1.61
CA LEU A 20 -3.82 5.53 3.06
C LEU A 20 -5.13 5.29 3.81
N ALA A 21 -6.23 5.92 3.37
CA ALA A 21 -7.55 5.65 3.93
C ALA A 21 -7.96 4.19 3.71
N LEU A 22 -7.75 3.66 2.51
CA LEU A 22 -7.99 2.25 2.20
C LEU A 22 -7.10 1.32 3.03
N LEU A 23 -5.81 1.60 3.12
CA LEU A 23 -4.83 0.85 3.92
C LEU A 23 -5.19 0.82 5.41
N THR A 24 -5.75 1.91 5.94
CA THR A 24 -6.17 2.00 7.34
C THR A 24 -7.47 1.23 7.58
N ALA A 25 -8.36 1.18 6.58
CA ALA A 25 -9.64 0.47 6.66
C ALA A 25 -9.48 -1.05 6.46
N ASP A 26 -8.78 -1.47 5.41
CA ASP A 26 -8.43 -2.86 5.12
C ASP A 26 -7.03 -2.94 4.47
N PRO A 27 -6.01 -3.34 5.24
CA PRO A 27 -4.64 -3.42 4.74
C PRO A 27 -4.41 -4.59 3.77
N PHE A 28 -5.37 -5.51 3.62
CA PHE A 28 -5.27 -6.64 2.69
C PHE A 28 -6.21 -6.51 1.48
N ASP A 29 -6.78 -5.32 1.27
CA ASP A 29 -7.57 -5.04 0.08
C ASP A 29 -6.77 -5.40 -1.19
N PRO A 30 -7.35 -6.18 -2.13
CA PRO A 30 -6.66 -6.60 -3.35
C PRO A 30 -6.06 -5.45 -4.18
N LEU A 31 -6.62 -4.24 -4.10
CA LEU A 31 -6.13 -3.05 -4.78
C LEU A 31 -4.76 -2.61 -4.26
N LEU A 32 -4.47 -2.83 -2.97
CA LEU A 32 -3.22 -2.45 -2.32
C LEU A 32 -2.05 -3.38 -2.72
N GLN A 33 -2.36 -4.62 -3.14
CA GLN A 33 -1.35 -5.64 -3.46
C GLN A 33 -0.34 -5.84 -2.32
N THR A 34 -0.86 -5.83 -1.09
CA THR A 34 -0.07 -5.94 0.13
C THR A 34 0.69 -7.27 0.18
N HIS A 35 2.00 -7.21 0.40
CA HIS A 35 2.84 -8.40 0.49
C HIS A 35 3.94 -8.25 1.54
N LYS A 36 4.37 -9.40 2.11
CA LYS A 36 5.49 -9.46 3.04
C LYS A 36 6.80 -9.23 2.32
N LEU A 37 7.65 -8.40 2.89
CA LEU A 37 9.01 -8.20 2.45
C LEU A 37 9.93 -9.31 2.99
N LYS A 38 11.05 -9.52 2.30
CA LYS A 38 12.05 -10.55 2.60
C LYS A 38 13.44 -9.92 2.74
N GLY A 39 14.40 -10.69 3.24
CA GLY A 39 15.79 -10.25 3.40
C GLY A 39 15.93 -9.22 4.52
N LYS A 40 16.61 -8.09 4.25
CA LYS A 40 16.87 -7.04 5.25
C LYS A 40 15.61 -6.39 5.82
N LEU A 41 14.49 -6.46 5.10
CA LEU A 41 13.18 -5.95 5.52
C LEU A 41 12.22 -7.07 5.92
N SER A 42 12.75 -8.26 6.24
CA SER A 42 11.91 -9.35 6.72
C SER A 42 11.15 -8.94 7.98
N GLY A 43 9.84 -9.21 8.00
CA GLY A 43 8.91 -8.76 9.04
C GLY A 43 8.08 -7.54 8.66
N ALA A 44 8.54 -6.77 7.67
CA ALA A 44 7.80 -5.64 7.13
C ALA A 44 6.89 -6.03 5.96
N TRP A 45 5.96 -5.13 5.66
CA TRP A 45 4.98 -5.25 4.58
C TRP A 45 5.13 -4.09 3.62
N ALA A 46 4.68 -4.28 2.38
CA ALA A 46 4.56 -3.22 1.40
C ALA A 46 3.28 -3.31 0.58
N CYS A 47 2.71 -2.16 0.23
CA CYS A 47 1.61 -2.02 -0.75
C CYS A 47 2.01 -1.06 -1.88
N SER A 48 1.40 -1.21 -3.05
CA SER A 48 1.67 -0.40 -4.23
C SER A 48 0.75 0.82 -4.26
N VAL A 49 1.33 2.02 -4.42
CA VAL A 49 0.60 3.29 -4.61
C VAL A 49 0.55 3.67 -6.09
N ASP A 50 1.65 3.41 -6.79
CA ASP A 50 1.81 3.58 -8.22
C ASP A 50 2.84 2.53 -8.71
N TYR A 51 3.11 2.48 -10.00
CA TYR A 51 4.03 1.53 -10.62
C TYR A 51 5.41 1.50 -9.92
N ASP A 52 5.94 2.69 -9.60
CA ASP A 52 7.26 2.85 -8.99
C ASP A 52 7.22 3.26 -7.50
N CYS A 53 6.03 3.40 -6.91
CA CYS A 53 5.86 3.88 -5.54
C CYS A 53 5.23 2.82 -4.63
N ARG A 54 5.91 2.50 -3.52
CA ARG A 54 5.43 1.55 -2.51
C ARG A 54 5.47 2.17 -1.12
N ILE A 55 4.43 1.93 -0.33
CA ILE A 55 4.43 2.24 1.11
C ILE A 55 4.94 1.01 1.84
N VAL A 56 5.94 1.18 2.70
CA VAL A 56 6.46 0.12 3.57
C VAL A 56 5.98 0.37 4.99
N PHE A 57 5.40 -0.64 5.63
CA PHE A 57 4.80 -0.51 6.96
C PHE A 57 4.91 -1.80 7.79
N ASN A 58 4.67 -1.67 9.09
CA ASN A 58 4.59 -2.78 10.04
C ASN A 58 3.25 -2.73 10.79
N PHE A 59 2.71 -3.89 11.11
CA PHE A 59 1.62 -3.98 12.08
C PHE A 59 2.21 -3.86 13.49
N VAL A 60 1.63 -2.97 14.29
CA VAL A 60 2.00 -2.78 15.69
C VAL A 60 0.81 -3.13 16.57
N GLN A 61 1.08 -3.67 17.76
CA GLN A 61 0.03 -3.94 18.73
C GLN A 61 -0.51 -2.61 19.26
N ASN A 62 -1.84 -2.46 19.28
CA ASN A 62 -2.45 -1.33 19.97
C ASN A 62 -2.37 -1.58 21.48
N ILE A 63 -1.63 -0.72 22.18
CA ILE A 63 -1.35 -0.84 23.62
C ILE A 63 -2.48 -0.19 24.47
N GLU A 64 -3.40 0.54 23.84
CA GLU A 64 -4.49 1.28 24.53
C GLU A 64 -5.78 0.46 24.68
N SER A 65 -5.79 -0.79 24.22
CA SER A 65 -6.90 -1.73 24.44
C SER A 65 -6.58 -2.70 25.57
N GLY A 66 -6.48 -2.17 26.78
CA GLY A 66 -6.35 -2.90 28.05
C GLY A 66 -7.54 -2.63 28.96
#